data_AF-A0A133NRI3-F1
#
_entry.id   AF-A0A133NRI3-F1
#
_cell.length_a   1.000
_cell.length_b   1.000
_cell.length_c   1.000
_cell.angle_alpha   90.00
_cell.angle_beta   90.00
_cell.angle_gamma   90.00
#
_symmetry.space_group_name_H-M   'P 1'
#
loop_
_entity.id
_entity.type
_entity.pdbx_description
1 polymer ?
#
loop_
_entity_poly.entity_id
_entity_poly.type
_entity_poly.pdbx_seq_one_letter_code
_entity_poly.pdbx_strand_id
1 'polypeptide(L)'
;MKRIKFVYIYFLFLLYFIGGYFIKLPFIDKGIYEKIYKYLGIMLIPALLFFILYGFVFLIKDKKVRFFWELRVYYIFAFFIIAVYLYILFSSGVYFINVKNFEINGEFLKNLINKSLFEYKIGYLPTYVLYELMNITLEFNQYPFYYFYYFSVGLEVFLILLMIFTPMRRSIKKSNARRKKERQRAKIEAELMEQIKIKEDLERKEALKIQKHKKMEEDAIKKKADNFEKMKKNKRASRRKNKEKPSEEELQNMMGKVTLQKTVTISKED
;
A
#
# COMPACT_ATOMS: atom_id res chain seq x y z
N MET A 1 -23.83 -30.31 12.80
CA MET A 1 -23.29 -31.50 12.11
C MET A 1 -24.06 -31.87 10.81
N LYS A 2 -24.43 -30.94 9.91
CA LYS A 2 -25.18 -31.30 8.68
C LYS A 2 -24.69 -30.67 7.36
N ARG A 3 -23.88 -29.60 7.35
CA ARG A 3 -23.54 -28.86 6.12
C ARG A 3 -22.44 -29.48 5.25
N ILE A 4 -21.40 -30.01 5.91
CA ILE A 4 -20.25 -30.63 5.25
C ILE A 4 -20.71 -31.80 4.34
N LYS A 5 -21.69 -32.60 4.77
CA LYS A 5 -22.27 -33.68 3.96
C LYS A 5 -22.96 -33.17 2.69
N PHE A 6 -23.70 -32.05 2.75
CA PHE A 6 -24.34 -31.46 1.57
C PHE A 6 -23.36 -30.82 0.59
N VAL A 7 -22.23 -30.29 1.07
CA VAL A 7 -21.15 -29.77 0.21
C VAL A 7 -20.64 -30.89 -0.69
N TYR A 8 -20.31 -32.05 -0.09
CA TYR A 8 -19.80 -33.19 -0.84
C TYR A 8 -20.84 -33.77 -1.81
N ILE A 9 -22.12 -33.82 -1.42
CA ILE A 9 -23.20 -34.24 -2.32
C ILE A 9 -23.33 -33.26 -3.50
N TYR A 10 -23.24 -31.95 -3.27
CA TYR A 10 -23.30 -30.94 -4.31
C TYR A 10 -22.13 -31.07 -5.30
N PHE A 11 -20.90 -31.17 -4.79
CA PHE A 11 -19.72 -31.36 -5.65
C PHE A 11 -19.73 -32.72 -6.36
N LEU A 12 -20.23 -33.78 -5.72
CA LEU A 12 -20.39 -35.09 -6.35
C LEU A 12 -21.43 -35.04 -7.47
N PHE A 13 -22.56 -34.35 -7.26
CA PHE A 13 -23.54 -34.08 -8.32
C PHE A 13 -22.91 -33.29 -9.47
N LEU A 14 -22.17 -32.22 -9.16
CA LEU A 14 -21.55 -31.35 -10.15
C LEU A 14 -20.46 -32.08 -10.95
N LEU A 15 -19.68 -32.92 -10.29
CA LEU A 15 -18.67 -33.78 -10.92
C LEU A 15 -19.32 -34.89 -11.74
N TYR A 16 -20.43 -35.48 -11.31
CA TYR A 16 -21.16 -36.48 -12.09
C TYR A 16 -21.87 -35.85 -13.30
N PHE A 17 -22.37 -34.62 -13.14
CA PHE A 17 -23.06 -33.87 -14.20
C PHE A 17 -22.08 -33.38 -15.27
N ILE A 18 -20.96 -32.76 -14.88
CA ILE A 18 -19.92 -32.30 -15.80
C ILE A 18 -19.08 -33.48 -16.31
N GLY A 19 -18.68 -34.39 -15.43
CA GLY A 19 -17.91 -35.59 -15.80
C GLY A 19 -18.68 -36.52 -16.71
N GLY A 20 -20.00 -36.64 -16.54
CA GLY A 20 -20.87 -37.40 -17.45
C GLY A 20 -21.10 -36.75 -18.81
N TYR A 21 -20.69 -35.49 -19.01
CA TYR A 21 -20.62 -34.89 -20.34
C TYR A 21 -19.40 -35.39 -21.13
N PHE A 22 -18.30 -35.73 -20.45
CA PHE A 22 -17.03 -36.17 -21.07
C PHE A 22 -16.78 -37.68 -20.99
N ILE A 23 -17.37 -38.37 -20.01
CA ILE A 23 -17.22 -39.81 -19.77
C ILE A 23 -18.58 -40.45 -20.04
N LYS A 24 -18.60 -41.57 -20.79
CA LYS A 24 -19.81 -42.39 -21.08
C LYS A 24 -20.46 -42.93 -19.80
N LEU A 25 -21.17 -42.07 -19.08
CA LEU A 25 -21.99 -42.39 -17.93
C LEU A 25 -23.42 -42.72 -18.41
N PRO A 26 -24.21 -43.50 -17.65
CA PRO A 26 -25.55 -43.99 -18.07
C PRO A 26 -26.60 -42.87 -18.32
N PHE A 27 -26.25 -41.61 -18.07
CA PHE A 27 -27.05 -40.44 -18.44
C PHE A 27 -26.97 -40.10 -19.94
N ILE A 28 -25.87 -40.46 -20.61
CA ILE A 28 -25.72 -40.32 -22.06
C ILE A 28 -26.66 -41.29 -22.77
N ASP A 29 -26.73 -42.54 -22.32
CA ASP A 29 -27.59 -43.58 -22.92
C ASP A 29 -29.09 -43.25 -22.80
N LYS A 30 -29.46 -42.40 -21.83
CA LYS A 30 -30.83 -41.89 -21.65
C LYS A 30 -31.13 -40.59 -22.41
N GLY A 31 -30.18 -40.06 -23.19
CA GLY A 31 -30.34 -38.83 -23.99
C GLY A 31 -30.54 -37.56 -23.16
N ILE A 32 -30.17 -37.57 -21.86
CA ILE A 32 -30.43 -36.45 -20.94
C ILE A 32 -29.61 -35.22 -21.35
N TYR A 33 -28.34 -35.40 -21.70
CA TYR A 33 -27.47 -34.30 -22.14
C TYR A 33 -27.95 -33.64 -23.44
N GLU A 34 -28.49 -34.44 -24.37
CA GLU A 34 -29.04 -33.90 -25.61
C GLU A 34 -30.29 -33.05 -25.34
N LYS A 35 -31.16 -33.50 -24.43
CA LYS A 35 -32.30 -32.69 -23.97
C LYS A 35 -31.84 -31.41 -23.30
N ILE A 36 -30.89 -31.48 -22.36
CA ILE A 36 -30.36 -30.31 -21.66
C ILE A 36 -29.76 -29.31 -22.65
N TYR A 37 -28.99 -29.79 -23.64
CA TYR A 37 -28.42 -28.94 -24.68
C TYR A 37 -29.49 -28.32 -25.57
N LYS A 38 -30.56 -29.04 -25.92
CA LYS A 38 -31.71 -28.45 -26.64
C LYS A 38 -32.41 -27.35 -25.83
N TYR A 39 -32.57 -27.55 -24.52
CA TYR A 39 -33.26 -26.59 -23.65
C TYR A 39 -32.41 -25.36 -23.30
N LEU A 40 -31.13 -25.53 -23.05
CA LEU A 40 -30.23 -24.48 -22.56
C LEU A 40 -29.24 -23.97 -23.61
N GLY A 41 -29.07 -24.65 -24.75
CA GLY A 41 -28.20 -24.23 -25.84
C GLY A 41 -26.83 -23.74 -25.38
N ILE A 42 -26.40 -22.59 -25.91
CA ILE A 42 -25.17 -21.92 -25.49
C ILE A 42 -25.23 -21.36 -24.06
N MET A 43 -26.43 -21.09 -23.53
CA MET A 43 -26.64 -20.64 -22.14
C MET A 43 -26.28 -21.72 -21.11
N LEU A 44 -26.04 -22.95 -21.55
CA LEU A 44 -25.44 -24.00 -20.73
C LEU A 44 -24.07 -23.59 -20.18
N ILE A 45 -23.25 -22.87 -20.96
CA ILE A 45 -21.90 -22.45 -20.54
C ILE A 45 -21.96 -21.51 -19.33
N PRO A 46 -22.66 -20.36 -19.37
CA PRO A 46 -22.78 -19.48 -18.20
C PRO A 46 -23.50 -20.16 -17.03
N ALA A 47 -24.43 -21.08 -17.28
CA ALA A 47 -25.09 -21.85 -16.21
C ALA A 47 -24.11 -22.80 -15.49
N LEU A 48 -23.28 -23.54 -16.24
CA LEU A 48 -22.24 -24.38 -15.66
C LEU A 48 -21.21 -23.57 -14.88
N LEU A 49 -20.77 -22.44 -15.45
CA LEU A 49 -19.87 -21.51 -14.77
C LEU A 49 -20.47 -21.02 -13.45
N PHE A 50 -21.75 -20.65 -13.45
CA PHE A 50 -22.49 -20.26 -12.25
C PHE A 50 -22.47 -21.37 -11.19
N PHE A 51 -22.78 -22.62 -11.56
CA PHE A 51 -22.76 -23.73 -10.61
C PHE A 51 -21.36 -23.97 -10.03
N ILE A 52 -20.32 -23.92 -10.85
CA ILE A 52 -18.93 -24.07 -10.38
C ILE A 52 -18.59 -22.97 -9.36
N LEU A 53 -18.85 -21.71 -9.70
CA LEU A 53 -18.59 -20.55 -8.83
C LEU A 53 -19.42 -20.63 -7.54
N TYR A 54 -20.69 -21.00 -7.65
CA TYR A 54 -21.58 -21.19 -6.50
C TYR A 54 -21.07 -22.28 -5.55
N GLY A 55 -20.52 -23.37 -6.10
CA GLY A 55 -19.85 -24.41 -5.33
C GLY A 55 -18.70 -23.88 -4.47
N PHE A 56 -17.85 -23.02 -5.01
CA PHE A 56 -16.78 -22.37 -4.24
C PHE A 56 -17.33 -21.47 -3.13
N VAL A 57 -18.41 -20.73 -3.40
CA VAL A 57 -19.06 -19.89 -2.40
C VAL A 57 -19.63 -20.74 -1.25
N PHE A 58 -20.16 -21.92 -1.54
CA PHE A 58 -20.71 -22.83 -0.55
C PHE A 58 -19.67 -23.33 0.46
N LEU A 59 -18.38 -23.37 0.09
CA LEU A 59 -17.25 -23.72 0.98
C LEU A 59 -16.97 -22.65 2.05
N ILE A 60 -17.49 -21.44 1.89
CA ILE A 60 -17.25 -20.34 2.83
C ILE A 60 -18.01 -20.58 4.13
N LYS A 61 -17.26 -20.74 5.22
CA LYS A 61 -17.79 -20.98 6.57
C LYS A 61 -18.56 -19.77 7.12
N ASP A 62 -17.98 -18.56 7.01
CA ASP A 62 -18.58 -17.33 7.52
C ASP A 62 -19.87 -16.97 6.76
N LYS A 63 -20.98 -16.82 7.48
CA LYS A 63 -22.30 -16.52 6.92
C LYS A 63 -22.35 -15.18 6.20
N LYS A 64 -21.72 -14.13 6.74
CA LYS A 64 -21.75 -12.77 6.16
C LYS A 64 -20.92 -12.71 4.88
N VAL A 65 -19.73 -13.31 4.92
CA VAL A 65 -18.84 -13.38 3.75
C VAL A 65 -19.47 -14.25 2.67
N ARG A 66 -20.07 -15.38 3.03
CA ARG A 66 -20.76 -16.25 2.08
C ARG A 66 -21.91 -15.52 1.38
N PHE A 67 -22.85 -14.94 2.13
CA PHE A 67 -23.99 -14.21 1.55
C PHE A 67 -23.54 -13.12 0.56
N PHE A 68 -22.46 -12.42 0.91
CA PHE A 68 -21.87 -11.41 0.04
C PHE A 68 -21.35 -11.99 -1.29
N TRP A 69 -20.70 -13.15 -1.26
CA TRP A 69 -20.24 -13.82 -2.47
C TRP A 69 -21.37 -14.51 -3.24
N GLU A 70 -22.38 -15.05 -2.56
CA GLU A 70 -23.58 -15.62 -3.18
C GLU A 70 -24.24 -14.55 -4.06
N LEU A 71 -24.52 -13.37 -3.50
CA LEU A 71 -25.08 -12.23 -4.25
C LEU A 71 -24.25 -11.87 -5.48
N ARG A 72 -22.92 -11.85 -5.36
CA ARG A 72 -22.03 -11.54 -6.50
C ARG A 72 -22.12 -12.56 -7.61
N VAL A 73 -22.18 -13.85 -7.27
CA VAL A 73 -22.30 -14.92 -8.27
C VAL A 73 -23.64 -14.81 -9.00
N TYR A 74 -24.73 -14.46 -8.29
CA TYR A 74 -26.02 -14.14 -8.94
C TYR A 74 -25.94 -12.91 -9.85
N TYR A 75 -25.27 -11.82 -9.42
CA TYR A 75 -25.10 -10.62 -10.25
C TYR A 75 -24.32 -10.91 -11.54
N ILE A 76 -23.24 -11.69 -11.45
CA ILE A 76 -22.45 -12.11 -12.61
C ILE A 76 -23.32 -12.93 -13.57
N PHE A 77 -24.12 -13.86 -13.05
CA PHE A 77 -24.98 -14.70 -13.87
C PHE A 77 -26.09 -13.90 -14.56
N ALA A 78 -26.76 -13.02 -13.82
CA ALA A 78 -27.75 -12.11 -14.38
C ALA A 78 -27.15 -11.19 -15.46
N PHE A 79 -25.94 -10.68 -15.22
CA PHE A 79 -25.21 -9.87 -16.19
C PHE A 79 -25.02 -10.61 -17.52
N PHE A 80 -24.57 -11.87 -17.49
CA PHE A 80 -24.39 -12.66 -18.72
C PHE A 80 -25.71 -12.93 -19.46
N ILE A 81 -26.80 -13.23 -18.74
CA ILE A 81 -28.12 -13.45 -19.36
C ILE A 81 -28.57 -12.19 -20.12
N ILE A 82 -28.48 -11.04 -19.45
CA ILE A 82 -28.94 -9.76 -20.01
C ILE A 82 -28.05 -9.35 -21.18
N ALA A 83 -26.74 -9.56 -21.10
CA ALA A 83 -25.81 -9.30 -22.20
C ALA A 83 -26.15 -10.11 -23.45
N VAL A 84 -26.45 -11.40 -23.30
CA VAL A 84 -26.86 -12.26 -24.42
C VAL A 84 -28.17 -11.77 -25.02
N TYR A 85 -29.15 -11.40 -24.20
CA TYR A 85 -30.43 -10.90 -24.71
C TYR A 85 -30.30 -9.56 -25.42
N LEU A 86 -29.56 -8.61 -24.85
CA LEU A 86 -29.29 -7.31 -25.48
C LEU A 86 -28.52 -7.49 -26.80
N TYR A 87 -27.56 -8.41 -26.86
CA TYR A 87 -26.85 -8.73 -28.09
C TYR A 87 -27.78 -9.24 -29.19
N ILE A 88 -28.68 -10.18 -28.87
CA ILE A 88 -29.66 -10.71 -29.83
C ILE A 88 -30.61 -9.62 -30.32
N LEU A 89 -31.09 -8.77 -29.41
CA LEU A 89 -31.96 -7.63 -29.77
C LEU A 89 -31.23 -6.65 -30.69
N PHE A 90 -29.98 -6.30 -30.36
CA PHE A 90 -29.12 -5.44 -31.16
C PHE A 90 -28.92 -6.01 -32.57
N SER A 91 -28.56 -7.30 -32.69
CA SER A 91 -28.40 -7.98 -33.98
C SER A 91 -29.72 -8.22 -34.73
N SER A 92 -30.86 -8.01 -34.06
CA SER A 92 -32.19 -8.01 -34.67
C SER A 92 -32.64 -6.62 -35.13
N GLY A 93 -31.77 -5.62 -35.04
CA GLY A 93 -32.02 -4.24 -35.51
C GLY A 93 -32.54 -3.30 -34.41
N VAL A 94 -32.58 -3.74 -33.15
CA VAL A 94 -32.98 -2.90 -32.02
C VAL A 94 -31.77 -2.11 -31.55
N TYR A 95 -31.59 -0.92 -32.11
CA TYR A 95 -30.49 -0.03 -31.75
C TYR A 95 -30.90 0.97 -30.67
N PHE A 96 -29.98 1.27 -29.74
CA PHE A 96 -30.21 2.23 -28.66
C PHE A 96 -30.70 3.62 -29.14
N ILE A 97 -30.23 4.07 -30.30
CA ILE A 97 -30.56 5.37 -30.88
C ILE A 97 -32.00 5.39 -31.42
N ASN A 98 -32.46 4.28 -32.00
CA ASN A 98 -33.72 4.20 -32.76
C ASN A 98 -34.83 3.43 -32.02
N VAL A 99 -34.55 2.86 -30.84
CA VAL A 99 -35.49 2.00 -30.11
C VAL A 99 -36.80 2.71 -29.72
N LYS A 100 -36.80 4.04 -29.57
CA LYS A 100 -38.03 4.81 -29.28
C LYS A 100 -39.08 4.72 -30.38
N ASN A 101 -38.63 4.61 -31.63
CA ASN A 101 -39.50 4.51 -32.80
C ASN A 101 -39.66 3.06 -33.25
N PHE A 102 -39.14 2.10 -32.48
CA PHE A 102 -39.20 0.70 -32.82
C PHE A 102 -40.51 0.10 -32.31
N GLU A 103 -41.33 -0.36 -33.24
CA GLU A 103 -42.56 -1.07 -32.92
C GLU A 103 -42.30 -2.58 -32.96
N ILE A 104 -42.65 -3.26 -31.87
CA ILE A 104 -42.66 -4.72 -31.87
C ILE A 104 -43.90 -5.16 -32.66
N ASN A 105 -43.68 -6.03 -33.64
CA ASN A 105 -44.72 -6.68 -34.41
C ASN A 105 -44.57 -8.21 -34.35
N GLY A 106 -45.63 -8.93 -34.72
CA GLY A 106 -45.61 -10.40 -34.67
C GLY A 106 -44.54 -11.02 -35.58
N GLU A 107 -44.22 -10.37 -36.69
CA GLU A 107 -43.15 -10.79 -37.59
C GLU A 107 -41.76 -10.66 -36.95
N PHE A 108 -41.50 -9.56 -36.23
CA PHE A 108 -40.27 -9.40 -35.46
C PHE A 108 -40.12 -10.50 -34.40
N LEU A 109 -41.18 -10.81 -33.65
CA LEU A 109 -41.12 -11.88 -32.64
C LEU A 109 -40.82 -13.25 -33.25
N LYS A 110 -41.42 -13.58 -34.39
CA LYS A 110 -41.13 -14.82 -35.11
C LYS A 110 -39.67 -14.85 -35.56
N ASN A 111 -39.16 -13.74 -36.09
CA ASN A 111 -37.75 -13.64 -36.47
C ASN A 111 -36.81 -13.75 -35.26
N LEU A 112 -37.17 -13.11 -34.14
CA LEU A 112 -36.41 -13.17 -32.88
C LEU A 112 -36.30 -14.60 -32.35
N ILE A 113 -37.40 -15.36 -32.37
CA ILE A 113 -37.41 -16.78 -31.99
C ILE A 113 -36.49 -17.58 -32.93
N ASN A 114 -36.63 -17.37 -34.25
CA ASN A 114 -35.83 -18.09 -35.24
C ASN A 114 -34.32 -17.81 -35.06
N LYS A 115 -33.93 -16.54 -34.92
CA LYS A 115 -32.55 -16.15 -34.64
C LYS A 115 -32.05 -16.76 -33.33
N SER A 116 -32.85 -16.68 -32.26
CA SER A 116 -32.47 -17.20 -30.94
C SER A 116 -32.24 -18.73 -30.95
N LEU A 117 -33.11 -19.50 -31.61
CA LEU A 117 -33.02 -20.96 -31.64
C LEU A 117 -32.01 -21.50 -32.65
N PHE A 118 -31.95 -20.92 -33.85
CA PHE A 118 -31.20 -21.49 -34.97
C PHE A 118 -29.86 -20.81 -35.22
N GLU A 119 -29.81 -19.48 -35.12
CA GLU A 119 -28.58 -18.70 -35.37
C GLU A 119 -27.70 -18.67 -34.11
N TYR A 120 -28.24 -18.14 -33.00
CA TYR A 120 -27.51 -18.00 -31.74
C TYR A 120 -27.55 -19.26 -30.86
N LYS A 121 -28.48 -20.18 -31.16
CA LYS A 121 -28.64 -21.46 -30.45
C LYS A 121 -28.64 -21.30 -28.93
N ILE A 122 -29.37 -20.31 -28.42
CA ILE A 122 -29.42 -20.05 -26.97
C ILE A 122 -30.22 -21.11 -26.21
N GLY A 123 -31.04 -21.89 -26.91
CA GLY A 123 -31.86 -22.98 -26.34
C GLY A 123 -33.32 -22.57 -26.14
N TYR A 124 -34.20 -23.57 -26.03
CA TYR A 124 -35.65 -23.35 -25.93
C TYR A 124 -36.07 -22.50 -24.73
N LEU A 125 -35.51 -22.77 -23.54
CA LEU A 125 -35.91 -22.08 -22.31
C LEU A 125 -35.53 -20.59 -22.32
N PRO A 126 -34.27 -20.19 -22.58
CA PRO A 126 -33.93 -18.78 -22.64
C PRO A 126 -34.58 -18.07 -23.84
N THR A 127 -34.84 -18.77 -24.95
CA THR A 127 -35.61 -18.17 -26.05
C THR A 127 -37.04 -17.88 -25.64
N TYR A 128 -37.69 -18.81 -24.93
CA TYR A 128 -39.05 -18.63 -24.42
C TYR A 128 -39.11 -17.47 -23.42
N VAL A 129 -38.16 -17.39 -22.49
CA VAL A 129 -38.06 -16.27 -21.55
C VAL A 129 -37.88 -14.94 -22.29
N LEU A 130 -37.00 -14.88 -23.30
CA LEU A 130 -36.82 -13.68 -24.11
C LEU A 130 -38.12 -13.30 -24.85
N TYR A 131 -38.80 -14.27 -25.45
CA TYR A 131 -40.08 -14.06 -26.12
C TYR A 131 -41.14 -13.49 -25.17
N GLU A 132 -41.33 -14.09 -24.00
CA GLU A 132 -42.31 -13.62 -23.00
C GLU A 132 -42.00 -12.20 -22.53
N LEU A 133 -40.72 -11.87 -22.32
CA LEU A 133 -40.31 -10.51 -21.97
C LEU A 133 -40.71 -9.49 -23.06
N MET A 134 -40.61 -9.86 -24.33
CA MET A 134 -41.06 -9.01 -25.44
C MET A 134 -42.59 -9.00 -25.55
N ASN A 135 -43.25 -10.14 -25.37
CA ASN A 135 -44.71 -10.27 -25.51
C ASN A 135 -45.45 -9.47 -24.43
N ILE A 136 -44.93 -9.43 -23.19
CA ILE A 136 -45.46 -8.57 -22.11
C ILE A 136 -45.52 -7.10 -22.55
N THR A 137 -44.52 -6.62 -23.31
CA THR A 137 -44.55 -5.24 -23.79
C THR A 137 -45.64 -4.97 -24.83
N LEU A 138 -46.06 -6.00 -25.58
CA LEU A 138 -47.21 -5.93 -26.50
C LEU A 138 -48.54 -6.01 -25.76
N GLU A 139 -48.68 -6.97 -24.84
CA GLU A 139 -49.96 -7.23 -24.16
C GLU A 139 -50.40 -6.08 -23.26
N PHE A 140 -49.45 -5.43 -22.59
CA PHE A 140 -49.80 -4.42 -21.60
C PHE A 140 -49.96 -3.02 -22.18
N ASN A 141 -49.44 -2.73 -23.39
CA ASN A 141 -49.47 -1.47 -24.20
C ASN A 141 -49.27 -0.11 -23.45
N GLN A 142 -49.16 -0.13 -22.13
CA GLN A 142 -49.04 0.98 -21.20
C GLN A 142 -47.56 1.35 -21.01
N TYR A 143 -46.66 0.42 -21.27
CA TYR A 143 -45.21 0.60 -21.19
C TYR A 143 -44.58 0.33 -22.56
N PRO A 144 -44.17 1.39 -23.28
CA PRO A 144 -43.44 1.25 -24.53
C PRO A 144 -42.19 0.37 -24.36
N PHE A 145 -41.90 -0.45 -25.37
CA PHE A 145 -40.76 -1.37 -25.40
C PHE A 145 -39.42 -0.70 -25.07
N TYR A 146 -39.21 0.55 -25.51
CA TYR A 146 -37.96 1.25 -25.26
C TYR A 146 -37.65 1.46 -23.77
N TYR A 147 -38.66 1.50 -22.89
CA TYR A 147 -38.43 1.53 -21.44
C TYR A 147 -37.79 0.24 -20.94
N PHE A 148 -38.29 -0.92 -21.39
CA PHE A 148 -37.70 -2.21 -21.07
C PHE A 148 -36.26 -2.30 -21.56
N TYR A 149 -36.00 -1.84 -22.79
CA TYR A 149 -34.67 -1.86 -23.38
C TYR A 149 -33.68 -0.98 -22.60
N TYR A 150 -34.05 0.28 -22.32
CA TYR A 150 -33.21 1.18 -21.52
C TYR A 150 -33.02 0.72 -20.08
N PHE A 151 -34.06 0.13 -19.48
CA PHE A 151 -33.95 -0.50 -18.17
C PHE A 151 -32.93 -1.64 -18.18
N SER A 152 -32.98 -2.51 -19.20
CA SER A 152 -32.04 -3.63 -19.34
C SER A 152 -30.59 -3.15 -19.48
N VAL A 153 -30.33 -2.14 -20.32
CA VAL A 153 -29.01 -1.51 -20.46
C VAL A 153 -28.57 -0.84 -19.15
N GLY A 154 -29.46 -0.08 -18.51
CA GLY A 154 -29.16 0.57 -17.23
C GLY A 154 -28.86 -0.44 -16.11
N LEU A 155 -29.57 -1.56 -16.11
CA LEU A 155 -29.39 -2.64 -15.16
C LEU A 155 -28.05 -3.35 -15.37
N GLU A 156 -27.58 -3.57 -16.61
CA GLU A 156 -26.22 -4.06 -16.85
C GLU A 156 -25.15 -3.16 -16.21
N VAL A 157 -25.24 -1.84 -16.47
CA VAL A 157 -24.30 -0.86 -15.92
C VAL A 157 -24.38 -0.87 -14.38
N PHE A 158 -25.57 -0.97 -13.82
CA PHE A 158 -25.78 -1.06 -12.38
C PHE A 158 -25.16 -2.33 -11.78
N LEU A 159 -25.29 -3.49 -12.43
CA LEU A 159 -24.65 -4.73 -11.99
C LEU A 159 -23.12 -4.62 -11.98
N ILE A 160 -22.53 -3.99 -13.00
CA ILE A 160 -21.08 -3.72 -13.04
C ILE A 160 -20.66 -2.88 -11.83
N LEU A 161 -21.41 -1.82 -11.51
CA LEU A 161 -21.15 -0.99 -10.34
C LEU A 161 -21.20 -1.82 -9.04
N LEU A 162 -22.23 -2.66 -8.86
CA LEU A 162 -22.33 -3.53 -7.68
C LEU A 162 -21.15 -4.51 -7.54
N MET A 163 -20.65 -5.04 -8.66
CA MET A 163 -19.49 -5.95 -8.67
C MET A 163 -18.19 -5.22 -8.27
N ILE A 164 -17.97 -4.00 -8.75
CA ILE A 164 -16.72 -3.24 -8.56
C ILE A 164 -16.69 -2.44 -7.24
N PHE A 165 -17.84 -1.92 -6.79
CA PHE A 165 -17.90 -0.94 -5.70
C PHE A 165 -17.27 -1.44 -4.40
N THR A 166 -17.52 -2.70 -4.02
CA THR A 166 -17.02 -3.22 -2.74
C THR A 166 -15.49 -3.42 -2.67
N PRO A 167 -14.83 -4.11 -3.63
CA PRO A 167 -13.38 -4.23 -3.64
C PRO A 167 -12.71 -2.87 -3.81
N MET A 168 -13.28 -1.99 -4.63
CA MET A 168 -12.78 -0.62 -4.82
C MET A 168 -12.81 0.16 -3.50
N ARG A 169 -13.93 0.13 -2.76
CA ARG A 169 -14.05 0.79 -1.45
C ARG A 169 -13.04 0.25 -0.43
N ARG A 170 -12.81 -1.07 -0.39
CA ARG A 170 -11.81 -1.68 0.50
C ARG A 170 -10.39 -1.29 0.11
N SER A 171 -10.08 -1.28 -1.18
CA SER A 171 -8.78 -0.85 -1.70
C SER A 171 -8.46 0.60 -1.33
N ILE A 172 -9.42 1.52 -1.52
CA ILE A 172 -9.28 2.93 -1.16
C ILE A 172 -9.02 3.08 0.35
N LYS A 173 -9.79 2.40 1.22
CA LYS A 173 -9.57 2.44 2.66
C LYS A 173 -8.18 1.93 3.06
N LYS A 174 -7.72 0.82 2.50
CA LYS A 174 -6.39 0.25 2.78
C LYS A 174 -5.27 1.19 2.32
N SER A 175 -5.42 1.78 1.13
CA SER A 175 -4.48 2.76 0.58
C SER A 175 -4.38 4.01 1.46
N ASN A 176 -5.53 4.57 1.87
CA ASN A 176 -5.56 5.73 2.76
C ASN A 176 -4.95 5.43 4.14
N ALA A 177 -5.22 4.25 4.70
CA ALA A 177 -4.61 3.81 5.95
C ALA A 177 -3.08 3.66 5.84
N ARG A 178 -2.58 3.12 4.72
CA ARG A 178 -1.15 3.02 4.43
C ARG A 178 -0.49 4.40 4.33
N ARG A 179 -1.08 5.31 3.56
CA ARG A 179 -0.61 6.71 3.43
C ARG A 179 -0.55 7.43 4.77
N LYS A 180 -1.54 7.20 5.65
CA LYS A 180 -1.54 7.79 7.01
C LYS A 180 -0.36 7.27 7.84
N LYS A 181 -0.09 5.95 7.79
CA LYS A 181 1.05 5.33 8.50
C LYS A 181 2.39 5.82 7.95
N GLU A 182 2.53 5.94 6.63
CA GLU A 182 3.75 6.46 5.99
C GLU A 182 4.02 7.91 6.40
N ARG A 183 3.00 8.77 6.42
CA ARG A 183 3.12 10.14 6.93
C ARG A 183 3.52 10.19 8.41
N GLN A 184 3.00 9.28 9.25
CA GLN A 184 3.40 9.21 10.65
C GLN A 184 4.86 8.76 10.80
N ARG A 185 5.30 7.77 10.02
CA ARG A 185 6.70 7.32 10.01
C ARG A 185 7.65 8.43 9.58
N ALA A 186 7.33 9.14 8.50
CA ALA A 186 8.13 10.27 8.02
C ALA A 186 8.23 11.40 9.06
N LYS A 187 7.17 11.66 9.83
CA LYS A 187 7.22 12.63 10.94
C LYS A 187 8.16 12.16 12.06
N ILE A 188 8.03 10.91 12.49
CA ILE A 188 8.90 10.33 13.53
C ILE A 188 10.37 10.32 13.07
N GLU A 189 10.63 9.97 11.82
CA GLU A 189 11.98 9.94 11.25
C GLU A 189 12.58 11.35 11.14
N ALA A 190 11.77 12.36 10.78
CA ALA A 190 12.20 13.75 10.78
C ALA A 190 12.53 14.26 12.19
N GLU A 191 11.66 13.98 13.18
CA GLU A 191 11.90 14.32 14.59
C GLU A 191 13.19 13.64 15.12
N LEU A 192 13.42 12.37 14.74
CA LEU A 192 14.61 11.63 15.14
C LEU A 192 15.88 12.17 14.49
N MET A 193 15.83 12.55 13.20
CA MET A 193 16.94 13.23 12.54
C MET A 193 17.25 14.58 13.18
N GLU A 194 16.23 15.34 13.59
CA GLU A 194 16.44 16.61 14.28
C GLU A 194 17.13 16.41 15.64
N GLN A 195 16.71 15.40 16.41
CA GLN A 195 17.37 15.04 17.66
C GLN A 195 18.82 14.60 17.46
N ILE A 196 19.10 13.79 16.44
CA ILE A 196 20.46 13.37 16.09
C ILE A 196 21.32 14.60 15.75
N LYS A 197 20.81 15.52 14.94
CA LYS A 197 21.53 16.74 14.56
C LYS A 197 21.86 17.60 15.77
N ILE A 198 20.90 17.78 16.69
CA ILE A 198 21.13 18.52 17.94
C ILE A 198 22.21 17.84 18.79
N LYS A 199 22.19 16.50 18.87
CA LYS A 199 23.17 15.72 19.63
C LYS A 199 24.57 15.81 19.01
N GLU A 200 24.68 15.69 17.69
CA GLU A 200 25.95 15.86 16.97
C GLU A 200 26.54 17.27 17.16
N ASP A 201 25.70 18.32 17.13
CA ASP A 201 26.15 19.69 17.37
C ASP A 201 26.62 19.90 18.81
N LEU A 202 25.99 19.23 19.79
CA LEU A 202 26.45 19.22 21.18
C LEU A 202 27.80 18.51 21.32
N GLU A 203 27.96 17.32 20.74
CA GLU A 203 29.22 16.57 20.76
C GLU A 203 30.36 17.35 20.09
N ARG A 204 30.10 18.03 18.96
CA ARG A 204 31.07 18.92 18.31
C ARG A 204 31.46 20.11 19.19
N LYS A 205 30.49 20.73 19.87
CA LYS A 205 30.75 21.82 20.82
C LYS A 205 31.59 21.36 22.00
N GLU A 206 31.34 20.17 22.54
CA GLU A 206 32.15 19.59 23.62
C GLU A 206 33.56 19.25 23.16
N ALA A 207 33.73 18.61 22.00
CA ALA A 207 35.03 18.33 21.41
C ALA A 207 35.86 19.61 21.18
N LEU A 208 35.22 20.67 20.70
CA LEU A 208 35.86 21.99 20.54
C LEU A 208 36.28 22.61 21.88
N LYS A 209 35.48 22.48 22.94
CA LYS A 209 35.85 22.94 24.29
C LYS A 209 37.07 22.19 24.82
N ILE A 210 37.09 20.87 24.67
CA ILE A 210 38.23 20.02 25.10
C ILE A 210 39.49 20.40 24.32
N GLN A 211 39.38 20.59 23.00
CA GLN A 211 40.52 20.99 22.18
C GLN A 211 41.05 22.39 22.55
N LYS A 212 40.16 23.35 22.82
CA LYS A 212 40.55 24.68 23.32
C LYS A 212 41.24 24.59 24.67
N HIS A 213 40.75 23.77 25.59
CA HIS A 213 41.37 23.56 26.90
C HIS A 213 42.78 22.98 26.76
N LYS A 214 42.95 21.95 25.93
CA LYS A 214 44.27 21.35 25.64
C LYS A 214 45.26 22.37 25.04
N LYS A 215 44.81 23.20 24.10
CA LYS A 215 45.65 24.27 23.52
C LYS A 215 46.08 25.30 24.58
N MET A 216 45.16 25.71 25.47
CA MET A 216 45.50 26.62 26.56
C MET A 216 46.50 26.02 27.55
N GLU A 217 46.39 24.72 27.85
CA GLU A 217 47.36 24.00 28.68
C GLU A 217 48.74 23.90 28.01
N GLU A 218 48.78 23.52 26.73
CA GLU A 218 50.01 23.47 25.94
C GLU A 218 50.70 24.85 25.87
N ASP A 219 49.95 25.91 25.63
CA ASP A 219 50.48 27.28 25.59
C ASP A 219 50.98 27.74 26.97
N ALA A 220 50.30 27.33 28.06
CA ALA A 220 50.76 27.59 29.42
C ALA A 220 52.06 26.84 29.73
N ILE A 221 52.20 25.60 29.27
CA ILE A 221 53.42 24.80 29.41
C ILE A 221 54.56 25.42 28.59
N LYS A 222 54.32 25.81 27.33
CA LYS A 222 55.31 26.51 26.48
C LYS A 222 55.77 27.82 27.12
N LYS A 223 54.84 28.65 27.62
CA LYS A 223 55.20 29.88 28.34
C LYS A 223 56.05 29.62 29.59
N LYS A 224 55.74 28.55 30.35
CA LYS A 224 56.56 28.15 31.50
C LYS A 224 57.95 27.67 31.06
N ALA A 225 58.05 26.89 29.99
CA ALA A 225 59.31 26.42 29.43
C ALA A 225 60.18 27.57 28.90
N ASP A 226 59.61 28.49 28.13
CA ASP A 226 60.29 29.68 27.59
C ASP A 226 60.81 30.59 28.71
N ASN A 227 60.00 30.80 29.76
CA ASN A 227 60.42 31.55 30.94
C ASN A 227 61.58 30.85 31.67
N PHE A 228 61.55 29.53 31.76
CA PHE A 228 62.63 28.75 32.36
C PHE A 228 63.93 28.86 31.54
N GLU A 229 63.83 28.83 30.21
CA GLU A 229 64.99 28.98 29.31
C GLU A 229 65.58 30.39 29.39
N LYS A 230 64.74 31.43 29.44
CA LYS A 230 65.16 32.83 29.67
C LYS A 230 65.86 32.98 31.02
N MET A 231 65.32 32.40 32.09
CA MET A 231 65.97 32.38 33.40
C MET A 231 67.34 31.68 33.37
N LYS A 232 67.45 30.57 32.63
CA LYS A 232 68.71 29.82 32.48
C LYS A 232 69.76 30.60 31.70
N LYS A 233 69.36 31.34 30.65
CA LYS A 233 70.24 32.26 29.89
C LYS A 233 70.70 33.44 30.75
N ASN A 234 69.80 34.03 31.54
CA ASN A 234 70.15 35.11 32.47
C ASN A 234 71.12 34.65 33.58
N LYS A 235 70.94 33.45 34.13
CA LYS A 235 71.90 32.85 35.08
C LYS A 235 73.28 32.56 34.45
N ARG A 236 73.32 32.16 33.18
CA ARG A 236 74.59 31.94 32.45
C ARG A 236 75.30 33.26 32.12
N ALA A 237 74.56 34.32 31.78
CA ALA A 237 75.12 35.65 31.56
C ALA A 237 75.68 36.26 32.85
N SER A 238 74.99 36.09 33.98
CA SER A 238 75.47 36.48 35.32
C SER A 238 76.77 35.76 35.70
N ARG A 239 76.90 34.46 35.41
CA ARG A 239 78.15 33.70 35.66
C ARG A 239 79.33 34.12 34.78
N ARG A 240 79.09 34.71 33.60
CA ARG A 240 80.16 35.23 32.73
C ARG A 240 80.67 36.60 33.20
N LYS A 241 79.81 37.47 33.74
CA LYS A 241 80.25 38.75 34.34
C LYS A 241 81.11 38.59 35.60
N ASN A 242 80.93 37.52 36.38
CA ASN A 242 81.74 37.26 37.57
C ASN A 242 83.13 36.63 37.30
N LYS A 243 83.56 36.52 36.04
CA LYS A 243 84.88 35.94 35.66
C LYS A 243 85.85 36.93 35.01
N GLU A 244 85.50 38.22 34.91
CA GLU A 244 86.49 39.27 34.64
C GLU A 244 87.19 39.64 35.94
N LYS A 245 88.52 39.53 35.96
CA LYS A 245 89.35 39.98 37.08
C LYS A 245 89.23 41.52 37.18
N PRO A 246 89.04 42.11 38.36
CA PRO A 246 89.11 43.56 38.52
C PRO A 246 90.56 44.02 38.26
N SER A 247 90.72 45.17 37.59
CA SER A 247 92.02 45.79 37.31
C SER A 247 92.60 46.46 38.57
N GLU A 248 93.92 46.58 38.63
CA GLU A 248 94.67 47.08 39.81
C GLU A 248 94.26 48.51 40.26
N GLU A 249 93.63 49.31 39.39
CA GLU A 249 93.12 50.65 39.74
C GLU A 249 91.87 50.63 40.65
N GLU A 250 91.04 49.58 40.61
CA GLU A 250 89.85 49.47 41.47
C GLU A 250 90.18 49.04 42.91
N LEU A 251 91.28 48.31 43.11
CA LEU A 251 91.73 47.86 44.43
C LEU A 251 92.29 48.99 45.30
N GLN A 252 92.94 50.00 44.70
CA GLN A 252 93.44 51.17 45.44
C GLN A 252 92.31 52.07 45.96
N ASN A 253 91.21 52.21 45.21
CA ASN A 253 90.07 53.03 45.63
C ASN A 253 89.24 52.40 46.77
N MET A 254 89.24 51.07 46.91
CA MET A 254 88.57 50.40 48.03
C MET A 254 89.36 50.48 49.35
N MET A 255 90.70 50.52 49.30
CA MET A 255 91.52 50.60 50.52
C MET A 255 91.57 52.01 51.14
N GLY A 256 91.25 53.07 50.38
CA GLY A 256 91.25 54.45 50.89
C GLY A 256 90.04 54.84 51.75
N LYS A 257 89.06 53.93 51.96
CA LYS A 257 87.76 54.26 52.59
C LYS A 257 87.34 53.32 53.74
N VAL A 258 88.27 52.67 54.42
CA VAL A 258 87.94 51.87 55.60
C VAL A 258 88.18 52.69 56.88
N THR A 259 87.12 53.32 57.39
CA THR A 259 87.09 53.85 58.76
C THR A 259 86.59 52.76 59.71
N LEU A 260 87.47 52.34 60.62
CA LEU A 260 87.14 51.39 61.70
C LEU A 260 86.19 52.08 62.71
N GLN A 261 84.93 51.65 62.77
CA GLN A 261 84.04 52.00 63.87
C GLN A 261 84.24 51.06 65.05
N LYS A 262 84.42 51.71 66.21
CA LYS A 262 84.80 51.19 67.52
C LYS A 262 83.67 50.35 68.12
N THR A 263 84.03 49.19 68.66
CA THR A 263 83.20 48.33 69.52
C THR A 263 82.73 49.07 70.77
N VAL A 264 81.47 48.85 71.16
CA VAL A 264 80.99 49.02 72.54
C VAL A 264 80.13 47.82 72.91
N THR A 265 80.55 47.08 73.93
CA THR A 265 79.78 46.04 74.61
C THR A 265 79.65 46.40 76.08
N ILE A 266 78.38 46.41 76.53
CA ILE A 266 77.84 45.93 77.82
C ILE A 266 77.96 46.81 79.08
N SER A 267 76.81 47.08 79.70
CA SER A 267 76.38 46.59 81.05
C SER A 267 74.87 46.86 81.23
N LYS A 268 73.95 45.92 81.56
CA LYS A 268 73.72 45.16 82.83
C LYS A 268 73.66 46.10 84.04
N GLU A 269 72.70 46.10 84.97
CA GLU A 269 71.63 45.22 85.51
C GLU A 269 70.48 46.17 86.01
N ASP A 270 69.23 45.81 86.32
CA ASP A 270 68.63 44.67 87.04
C ASP A 270 67.31 44.17 86.38
#